data_AF-A0A4V1EA48-F1
#
_entry.id   AF-A0A4V1EA48-F1
#
_cell.length_a   1.000
_cell.length_b   1.000
_cell.length_c   1.000
_cell.angle_alpha   90.00
_cell.angle_beta   90.00
_cell.angle_gamma   90.00
#
_symmetry.space_group_name_H-M   'P 1'
#
loop_
_entity.id
_entity.type
_entity.pdbx_description
1 polymer ?
#
loop_
_entity_poly.entity_id
_entity_poly.type
_entity_poly.pdbx_seq_one_letter_code
_entity_poly.pdbx_strand_id
1 'polypeptide(L)'
;MASSEAGLDRGRSAFEEHRWTEAFEHFLDADRRGGLPPPDLERLATAEILTGKTAAGIDTLTRAHEEYLVIGDVASAARCAGWLGMHLMDTGGIARSAGWFARAGRLVDELNEPCAVEGLLLIPTALGMLFGGDPAGALQVFGQAFAIAERFQDRDIISLSLLGTGQATLMLGDANAGLRLFDEVMVAVTAGELSPVPSGIIYCAVIGNCHLAFDLRRALEWTAALDRWCGGRPDMVLFSGQCQAHRAELYRLHGAWSEAAGAAKAAQALSAAGDYEALYGGYYQQGEVERLRGEFAAAEESYRQAGHSGYEPQPGLALLKLALGDTAAAQTLVRRAADAADLATRRHLLPALVEIELAAGDIAAARRSADELALAVQDYATPMVEAASHQADGAVLVAEGEPVRAQHVLRRAWTLWRELGVPFEAARCRALVGQACRASGDDNSAVMDFEAAQAEFLALGAAPAAAWAASLQHAQAPGRPATPLTPRELEVLRLVAAGKANRVIAGELYLSEKTVARHISNIFLKLGLQSRVAATRYAYEHGLTG
;
A
#
# COMPACT_ATOMS: atom_id res chain seq x y z
N MET A 1 32.00 -0.97 42.15
CA MET A 1 31.04 -2.08 42.20
C MET A 1 29.61 -1.57 42.46
N ALA A 2 29.27 -1.01 43.62
CA ALA A 2 27.89 -0.55 43.91
C ALA A 2 27.27 0.46 42.90
N SER A 3 28.07 1.37 42.32
CA SER A 3 27.57 2.31 41.28
C SER A 3 27.38 1.68 39.90
N SER A 4 28.01 0.53 39.62
CA SER A 4 27.88 -0.20 38.35
C SER A 4 26.63 -1.08 38.36
N GLU A 5 26.38 -1.71 39.51
CA GLU A 5 25.20 -2.54 39.76
C GLU A 5 23.91 -1.70 39.75
N ALA A 6 23.94 -0.52 40.40
CA ALA A 6 22.84 0.44 40.34
C ALA A 6 22.56 1.00 38.92
N GLY A 7 23.57 1.05 38.04
CA GLY A 7 23.40 1.43 36.64
C GLY A 7 22.77 0.31 35.82
N LEU A 8 23.19 -0.93 36.05
CA LEU A 8 22.65 -2.12 35.39
C LEU A 8 21.17 -2.34 35.72
N ASP A 9 20.78 -2.21 36.99
CA ASP A 9 19.38 -2.37 37.40
C ASP A 9 18.47 -1.28 36.82
N ARG A 10 18.98 -0.05 36.68
CA ARG A 10 18.26 1.03 35.97
C ARG A 10 18.10 0.71 34.49
N GLY A 11 19.13 0.15 33.84
CA GLY A 11 19.05 -0.31 32.46
C GLY A 11 17.98 -1.37 32.26
N ARG A 12 17.92 -2.37 33.15
CA ARG A 12 16.89 -3.43 33.13
C ARG A 12 15.48 -2.88 33.35
N SER A 13 15.28 -2.04 34.35
CA SER A 13 13.99 -1.39 34.61
C SER A 13 13.55 -0.51 33.43
N ALA A 14 14.47 0.29 32.86
CA ALA A 14 14.17 1.09 31.67
C ALA A 14 13.81 0.20 30.48
N PHE A 15 14.45 -0.96 30.31
CA PHE A 15 14.14 -1.92 29.26
C PHE A 15 12.74 -2.54 29.42
N GLU A 16 12.38 -2.96 30.64
CA GLU A 16 11.06 -3.51 30.98
C GLU A 16 9.95 -2.46 30.77
N GLU A 17 10.23 -1.20 31.08
CA GLU A 17 9.32 -0.07 30.86
C GLU A 17 9.38 0.48 29.42
N HIS A 18 10.17 -0.15 28.55
CA HIS A 18 10.34 0.21 27.14
C HIS A 18 10.91 1.62 26.88
N ARG A 19 11.65 2.18 27.84
CA ARG A 19 12.41 3.43 27.72
C ARG A 19 13.75 3.14 27.02
N TRP A 20 13.71 2.86 25.72
CA TRP A 20 14.83 2.29 24.97
C TRP A 20 16.12 3.10 24.99
N THR A 21 16.04 4.43 24.82
CA THR A 21 17.24 5.28 24.86
C THR A 21 17.91 5.24 26.22
N GLU A 22 17.13 5.31 27.29
CA GLU A 22 17.64 5.27 28.65
C GLU A 22 18.20 3.89 29.00
N ALA A 23 17.52 2.82 28.57
CA ALA A 23 18.03 1.45 28.69
C ALA A 23 19.38 1.32 27.97
N PHE A 24 19.46 1.79 26.72
CA PHE A 24 20.68 1.83 25.93
C PHE A 24 21.81 2.59 26.65
N GLU A 25 21.54 3.81 27.13
CA GLU A 25 22.55 4.63 27.82
C GLU A 25 23.06 3.97 29.10
N HIS A 26 22.17 3.38 29.90
CA HIS A 26 22.53 2.71 31.14
C HIS A 26 23.29 1.41 30.90
N PHE A 27 22.86 0.58 29.95
CA PHE A 27 23.60 -0.63 29.59
C PHE A 27 24.97 -0.31 29.00
N LEU A 28 25.08 0.69 28.13
CA LEU A 28 26.35 1.07 27.53
C LEU A 28 27.34 1.63 28.56
N ASP A 29 26.87 2.43 29.52
CA ASP A 29 27.71 2.90 30.64
C ASP A 29 28.16 1.74 31.54
N ALA A 30 27.28 0.78 31.82
CA ALA A 30 27.62 -0.42 32.58
C ALA A 30 28.66 -1.30 31.83
N ASP A 31 28.48 -1.53 30.53
CA ASP A 31 29.40 -2.30 29.68
C ASP A 31 30.81 -1.70 29.69
N ARG A 32 30.92 -0.37 29.58
CA ARG A 32 32.22 0.34 29.63
C ARG A 32 32.95 0.22 30.97
N ARG A 33 32.22 0.01 32.08
CA ARG A 33 32.79 0.01 33.44
C ARG A 33 33.19 -1.36 33.94
N GLY A 34 32.61 -2.43 33.40
CA GLY A 34 32.87 -3.78 33.89
C GLY A 34 32.39 -4.92 33.00
N GLY A 35 31.95 -4.63 31.76
CA GLY A 35 31.28 -5.59 30.90
C GLY A 35 29.84 -5.89 31.34
N LEU A 36 29.06 -6.45 30.42
CA LEU A 36 27.71 -6.94 30.68
C LEU A 36 27.67 -8.47 30.64
N PRO A 37 26.86 -9.12 31.50
CA PRO A 37 26.57 -10.53 31.31
C PRO A 37 25.74 -10.74 30.02
N PRO A 38 25.77 -11.95 29.42
CA PRO A 38 25.15 -12.19 28.11
C PRO A 38 23.67 -11.77 27.99
N PRO A 39 22.78 -12.03 28.98
CA PRO A 39 21.39 -11.59 28.88
C PRO A 39 21.22 -10.07 28.79
N ASP A 40 22.13 -9.30 29.40
CA ASP A 40 22.08 -7.84 29.34
C ASP A 40 22.74 -7.29 28.05
N LEU A 41 23.68 -8.04 27.45
CA LEU A 41 24.14 -7.77 26.09
C LEU A 41 23.00 -7.95 25.07
N GLU A 42 22.15 -8.97 25.21
CA GLU A 42 20.96 -9.13 24.35
C GLU A 42 19.97 -7.96 24.50
N ARG A 43 19.73 -7.49 25.73
CA ARG A 43 18.90 -6.30 25.99
C ARG A 43 19.50 -5.03 25.40
N LEU A 44 20.81 -4.83 25.55
CA LEU A 44 21.52 -3.72 24.93
C LEU A 44 21.40 -3.78 23.40
N ALA A 45 21.67 -4.92 22.79
CA ALA A 45 21.54 -5.12 21.35
C ALA A 45 20.13 -4.82 20.85
N THR A 46 19.11 -5.28 21.58
CA THR A 46 17.70 -5.01 21.27
C THR A 46 17.41 -3.50 21.33
N ALA A 47 17.88 -2.79 22.37
CA ALA A 47 17.70 -1.34 22.49
C ALA A 47 18.45 -0.57 21.38
N GLU A 48 19.64 -1.02 20.99
CA GLU A 48 20.38 -0.46 19.85
C GLU A 48 19.61 -0.62 18.54
N ILE A 49 19.11 -1.82 18.25
CA ILE A 49 18.32 -2.12 17.05
C ILE A 49 17.03 -1.28 17.02
N LEU A 50 16.26 -1.26 18.10
CA LEU A 50 15.00 -0.53 18.17
C LEU A 50 15.19 0.99 18.03
N THR A 51 16.34 1.53 18.45
CA THR A 51 16.67 2.97 18.31
C THR A 51 17.44 3.30 17.03
N GLY A 52 17.45 2.40 16.04
CA GLY A 52 18.03 2.64 14.71
C GLY A 52 19.54 2.43 14.61
N LYS A 53 20.20 1.99 15.68
CA LYS A 53 21.64 1.68 15.74
C LYS A 53 21.89 0.22 15.34
N THR A 54 21.26 -0.24 14.25
CA THR A 54 21.18 -1.66 13.87
C THR A 54 22.54 -2.33 13.72
N ALA A 55 23.53 -1.65 13.13
CA ALA A 55 24.88 -2.20 13.00
C ALA A 55 25.54 -2.46 14.37
N ALA A 56 25.43 -1.51 15.30
CA ALA A 56 25.96 -1.67 16.66
C ALA A 56 25.24 -2.80 17.39
N GLY A 57 23.90 -2.89 17.26
CA GLY A 57 23.14 -3.97 17.87
C GLY A 57 23.49 -5.36 17.32
N ILE A 58 23.78 -5.49 16.02
CA ILE A 58 24.30 -6.74 15.44
C ILE A 58 25.65 -7.11 16.04
N ASP A 59 26.55 -6.14 16.23
CA ASP A 59 27.86 -6.37 16.84
C ASP A 59 27.72 -6.75 18.33
N THR A 60 26.82 -6.10 19.07
CA THR A 60 26.53 -6.42 20.47
C THR A 60 25.90 -7.81 20.62
N LEU A 61 24.95 -8.18 19.75
CA LEU A 61 24.34 -9.52 19.77
C LEU A 61 25.34 -10.61 19.35
N THR A 62 26.30 -10.28 18.49
CA THR A 62 27.45 -11.15 18.17
C THR A 62 28.32 -11.38 19.40
N ARG A 63 28.59 -10.34 20.21
CA ARG A 63 29.29 -10.49 21.50
C ARG A 63 28.49 -11.35 22.48
N ALA A 64 27.17 -11.14 22.59
CA ALA A 64 26.32 -11.97 23.45
C ALA A 64 26.42 -13.46 23.08
N HIS A 65 26.36 -13.77 21.78
CA HIS A 65 26.58 -15.13 21.26
C HIS A 65 27.92 -15.72 21.70
N GLU A 66 29.01 -14.98 21.58
CA GLU A 66 30.35 -15.43 21.98
C GLU A 66 30.46 -15.66 23.49
N GLU A 67 29.94 -14.75 24.31
CA GLU A 67 29.96 -14.89 25.76
C GLU A 67 29.12 -16.07 26.24
N TYR A 68 27.98 -16.35 25.59
CA TYR A 68 27.20 -17.56 25.86
C TYR A 68 27.98 -18.86 25.59
N LEU A 69 28.78 -18.89 24.52
CA LEU A 69 29.68 -20.03 24.25
C LEU A 69 30.76 -20.16 25.32
N VAL A 70 31.32 -19.04 25.81
CA VAL A 70 32.35 -19.04 26.87
C VAL A 70 31.82 -19.65 28.16
N ILE A 71 30.57 -19.34 28.54
CA ILE A 71 29.94 -19.89 29.76
C ILE A 71 29.30 -21.26 29.55
N GLY A 72 29.34 -21.81 28.32
CA GLY A 72 28.83 -23.14 27.98
C GLY A 72 27.31 -23.22 27.79
N ASP A 73 26.61 -22.10 27.67
CA ASP A 73 25.18 -22.05 27.36
C ASP A 73 24.98 -22.03 25.83
N VAL A 74 25.12 -23.22 25.24
CA VAL A 74 25.05 -23.44 23.79
C VAL A 74 23.66 -23.10 23.23
N ALA A 75 22.59 -23.33 24.00
CA ALA A 75 21.23 -23.05 23.57
C ALA A 75 20.99 -21.54 23.39
N SER A 76 21.41 -20.72 24.35
CA SER A 76 21.31 -19.25 24.24
C SER A 76 22.23 -18.69 23.15
N ALA A 77 23.43 -19.26 22.98
CA ALA A 77 24.30 -18.91 21.86
C ALA A 77 23.63 -19.21 20.51
N ALA A 78 23.01 -20.38 20.35
CA ALA A 78 22.29 -20.75 19.14
C ALA A 78 21.09 -19.81 18.89
N ARG A 79 20.36 -19.42 19.94
CA ARG A 79 19.27 -18.44 19.85
C ARG A 79 19.76 -17.07 19.35
N CYS A 80 20.87 -16.55 19.91
CA CYS A 80 21.50 -15.31 19.44
C CYS A 80 21.86 -15.40 17.96
N ALA A 81 22.45 -16.52 17.53
CA ALA A 81 22.79 -16.76 16.12
C ALA A 81 21.54 -16.80 15.21
N GLY A 82 20.44 -17.40 15.66
CA GLY A 82 19.15 -17.38 14.95
C GLY A 82 18.62 -15.95 14.75
N TRP A 83 18.60 -15.14 15.81
CA TRP A 83 18.15 -13.75 15.73
C TRP A 83 19.08 -12.85 14.92
N LEU A 84 20.40 -13.04 14.99
CA LEU A 84 21.37 -12.40 14.09
C LEU A 84 21.04 -12.69 12.62
N GLY A 85 20.72 -13.95 12.32
CA GLY A 85 20.28 -14.38 11.00
C GLY A 85 19.02 -13.63 10.54
N MET A 86 18.00 -13.54 11.40
CA MET A 86 16.75 -12.81 11.11
C MET A 86 17.01 -11.32 10.85
N HIS A 87 17.71 -10.62 11.75
CA HIS A 87 18.00 -9.19 11.57
C HIS A 87 18.82 -8.89 10.30
N LEU A 88 19.74 -9.78 9.94
CA LEU A 88 20.51 -9.65 8.70
C LEU A 88 19.66 -9.95 7.45
N MET A 89 18.68 -10.83 7.55
CA MET A 89 17.72 -11.09 6.47
C MET A 89 16.91 -9.83 6.16
N ASP A 90 16.36 -9.19 7.20
CA ASP A 90 15.51 -7.99 7.10
C ASP A 90 16.29 -6.75 6.61
N THR A 91 17.62 -6.71 6.82
CA THR A 91 18.47 -5.61 6.34
C THR A 91 19.14 -5.88 4.99
N GLY A 92 18.76 -6.98 4.30
CA GLY A 92 19.29 -7.35 2.98
C GLY A 92 20.67 -8.04 3.00
N GLY A 93 21.19 -8.37 4.18
CA GLY A 93 22.46 -9.08 4.39
C GLY A 93 22.40 -10.59 4.13
N ILE A 94 21.83 -11.02 3.00
CA ILE A 94 21.45 -12.42 2.69
C ILE A 94 22.58 -13.43 2.96
N ALA A 95 23.79 -13.19 2.48
CA ALA A 95 24.91 -14.13 2.66
C ALA A 95 25.35 -14.26 4.13
N ARG A 96 25.36 -13.14 4.88
CA ARG A 96 25.69 -13.14 6.31
C ARG A 96 24.59 -13.81 7.11
N SER A 97 23.32 -13.55 6.76
CA SER A 97 22.15 -14.18 7.36
C SER A 97 22.22 -15.71 7.25
N ALA A 98 22.44 -16.25 6.05
CA ALA A 98 22.60 -17.69 5.82
C ALA A 98 23.77 -18.30 6.64
N GLY A 99 24.88 -17.58 6.75
CA GLY A 99 26.02 -18.00 7.58
C GLY A 99 25.68 -18.12 9.07
N TRP A 100 24.88 -17.19 9.61
CA TRP A 100 24.42 -17.22 10.99
C TRP A 100 23.42 -18.34 11.25
N PHE A 101 22.45 -18.56 10.35
CA PHE A 101 21.54 -19.70 10.46
C PHE A 101 22.29 -21.04 10.43
N ALA A 102 23.29 -21.19 9.54
CA ALA A 102 24.12 -22.40 9.50
C ALA A 102 24.93 -22.60 10.79
N ARG A 103 25.37 -21.51 11.44
CA ARG A 103 26.08 -21.58 12.73
C ARG A 103 25.14 -21.98 13.86
N ALA A 104 23.94 -21.40 13.91
CA ALA A 104 22.92 -21.77 14.87
C ALA A 104 22.54 -23.26 14.74
N GLY A 105 22.34 -23.75 13.51
CA GLY A 105 22.03 -25.16 13.24
C GLY A 105 23.10 -26.11 13.78
N ARG A 106 24.38 -25.83 13.53
CA ARG A 106 25.47 -26.65 14.09
C ARG A 106 25.48 -26.69 15.62
N LEU A 107 25.20 -25.57 16.28
CA LEU A 107 25.13 -25.53 17.74
C LEU A 107 23.91 -26.30 18.27
N VAL A 108 22.78 -26.27 17.56
CA VAL A 108 21.62 -27.11 17.87
C VAL A 108 21.96 -28.58 17.72
N ASP A 109 22.68 -28.98 16.66
CA ASP A 109 23.13 -30.36 16.45
C ASP A 109 24.09 -30.87 17.56
N GLU A 110 24.81 -29.95 18.23
CA GLU A 110 25.68 -30.27 19.38
C GLU A 110 24.90 -30.50 20.68
N LEU A 111 23.65 -30.05 20.77
CA LEU A 111 22.80 -30.27 21.94
C LEU A 111 22.28 -31.72 21.96
N ASN A 112 22.40 -32.37 23.11
CA ASN A 112 21.91 -33.75 23.30
C ASN A 112 20.39 -33.83 23.54
N GLU A 113 19.74 -32.70 23.78
CA GLU A 113 18.31 -32.59 24.06
C GLU A 113 17.66 -31.60 23.09
N PRO A 114 16.41 -31.85 22.65
CA PRO A 114 15.71 -30.92 21.78
C PRO A 114 15.55 -29.55 22.41
N CYS A 115 15.54 -28.49 21.60
CA CYS A 115 15.38 -27.12 22.11
C CYS A 115 14.47 -26.23 21.24
N ALA A 116 14.01 -25.11 21.80
CA ALA A 116 13.14 -24.17 21.09
C ALA A 116 13.78 -23.55 19.84
N VAL A 117 15.12 -23.48 19.79
CA VAL A 117 15.87 -22.87 18.67
C VAL A 117 15.67 -23.66 17.37
N GLU A 118 15.40 -24.96 17.44
CA GLU A 118 15.00 -25.76 16.28
C GLU A 118 13.81 -25.14 15.55
N GLY A 119 12.79 -24.71 16.30
CA GLY A 119 11.61 -24.03 15.75
C GLY A 119 11.95 -22.67 15.14
N LEU A 120 12.82 -21.90 15.79
CA LEU A 120 13.27 -20.60 15.27
C LEU A 120 13.97 -20.73 13.91
N LEU A 121 14.79 -21.77 13.72
CA LEU A 121 15.53 -21.99 12.47
C LEU A 121 14.64 -22.46 11.30
N LEU A 122 13.43 -22.92 11.58
CA LEU A 122 12.44 -23.26 10.56
C LEU A 122 11.74 -22.01 9.99
N ILE A 123 11.61 -20.93 10.76
CA ILE A 123 10.97 -19.68 10.35
C ILE A 123 11.57 -19.09 9.05
N PRO A 124 12.89 -18.83 8.93
CA PRO A 124 13.46 -18.28 7.70
C PRO A 124 13.32 -19.22 6.49
N THR A 125 13.36 -20.54 6.72
CA THR A 125 13.12 -21.54 5.66
C THR A 125 11.68 -21.44 5.15
N ALA A 126 10.70 -21.34 6.05
CA ALA A 126 9.30 -21.19 5.71
C ALA A 126 9.02 -19.86 5.01
N LEU A 127 9.61 -18.75 5.46
CA LEU A 127 9.50 -17.44 4.80
C LEU A 127 10.09 -17.48 3.38
N GLY A 128 11.24 -18.15 3.20
CA GLY A 128 11.84 -18.36 1.88
C GLY A 128 10.94 -19.15 0.92
N MET A 129 10.23 -20.17 1.42
CA MET A 129 9.21 -20.89 0.64
C MET A 129 8.01 -20.00 0.32
N LEU A 130 7.48 -19.30 1.33
CA LEU A 130 6.31 -18.44 1.21
C LEU A 130 6.50 -17.36 0.14
N PHE A 131 7.56 -16.58 0.26
CA PHE A 131 7.88 -15.51 -0.69
C PHE A 131 8.53 -16.03 -1.98
N GLY A 132 9.00 -17.28 -1.99
CA GLY A 132 9.45 -18.00 -3.18
C GLY A 132 8.32 -18.60 -4.03
N GLY A 133 7.05 -18.46 -3.60
CA GLY A 133 5.89 -18.95 -4.33
C GLY A 133 5.43 -20.37 -3.97
N ASP A 134 5.89 -20.91 -2.84
CA ASP A 134 5.44 -22.20 -2.28
C ASP A 134 4.74 -22.00 -0.91
N PRO A 135 3.52 -21.41 -0.90
CA PRO A 135 2.78 -21.21 0.35
C PRO A 135 2.33 -22.53 0.98
N ALA A 136 2.14 -23.61 0.20
CA ALA A 136 1.76 -24.92 0.73
C ALA A 136 2.91 -25.59 1.50
N GLY A 137 4.13 -25.55 0.95
CA GLY A 137 5.34 -25.98 1.66
C GLY A 137 5.61 -25.13 2.90
N ALA A 138 5.49 -23.80 2.77
CA ALA A 138 5.64 -22.88 3.89
C ALA A 138 4.68 -23.20 5.04
N LEU A 139 3.40 -23.47 4.74
CA LEU A 139 2.39 -23.84 5.73
C LEU A 139 2.81 -25.08 6.55
N GLN A 140 3.39 -26.09 5.89
CA GLN A 140 3.88 -27.28 6.57
C GLN A 140 5.05 -26.97 7.50
N VAL A 141 6.01 -26.16 7.05
CA VAL A 141 7.20 -25.81 7.83
C VAL A 141 6.83 -24.91 9.03
N PHE A 142 5.92 -23.94 8.85
CA PHE A 142 5.40 -23.16 9.98
C PHE A 142 4.67 -24.02 11.00
N GLY A 143 3.90 -25.04 10.56
CA GLY A 143 3.28 -26.00 11.47
C GLY A 143 4.29 -26.81 12.29
N GLN A 144 5.43 -27.18 11.69
CA GLN A 144 6.53 -27.84 12.41
C GLN A 144 7.18 -26.90 13.44
N ALA A 145 7.45 -25.64 13.04
CA ALA A 145 7.98 -24.62 13.93
C ALA A 145 7.06 -24.38 15.13
N PHE A 146 5.74 -24.29 14.89
CA PHE A 146 4.73 -24.15 15.92
C PHE A 146 4.75 -25.32 16.91
N ALA A 147 4.75 -26.56 16.42
CA ALA A 147 4.72 -27.75 17.28
C ALA A 147 5.96 -27.84 18.19
N ILE A 148 7.13 -27.46 17.68
CA ILE A 148 8.35 -27.36 18.48
C ILE A 148 8.20 -26.25 19.52
N ALA A 149 7.80 -25.05 19.10
CA ALA A 149 7.69 -23.89 19.98
C ALA A 149 6.67 -24.10 21.11
N GLU A 150 5.53 -24.75 20.82
CA GLU A 150 4.50 -25.10 21.80
C GLU A 150 5.05 -26.03 22.89
N ARG A 151 5.85 -27.03 22.52
CA ARG A 151 6.50 -27.95 23.47
C ARG A 151 7.40 -27.21 24.47
N PHE A 152 8.06 -26.14 24.03
CA PHE A 152 8.95 -25.34 24.87
C PHE A 152 8.30 -24.06 25.43
N GLN A 153 7.03 -23.82 25.11
CA GLN A 153 6.27 -22.63 25.50
C GLN A 153 6.96 -21.30 25.08
N ASP A 154 7.67 -21.31 23.95
CA ASP A 154 8.32 -20.10 23.41
C ASP A 154 7.29 -19.25 22.65
N ARG A 155 6.79 -18.21 23.33
CA ARG A 155 5.72 -17.35 22.80
C ARG A 155 6.10 -16.62 21.53
N ASP A 156 7.35 -16.18 21.40
CA ASP A 156 7.80 -15.45 20.21
C ASP A 156 7.73 -16.36 18.98
N ILE A 157 8.25 -17.59 19.08
CA ILE A 157 8.25 -18.53 17.96
C ILE A 157 6.84 -19.05 17.67
N ILE A 158 6.01 -19.29 18.69
CA ILE A 158 4.58 -19.64 18.51
C ILE A 158 3.90 -18.56 17.68
N SER A 159 4.01 -17.29 18.07
CA SER A 159 3.37 -16.16 17.40
C SER A 159 3.89 -15.94 15.98
N LEU A 160 5.20 -16.07 15.74
CA LEU A 160 5.78 -15.99 14.39
C LEU A 160 5.33 -17.15 13.49
N SER A 161 5.18 -18.35 14.05
CA SER A 161 4.70 -19.52 13.31
C SER A 161 3.22 -19.36 12.93
N LEU A 162 2.38 -18.84 13.83
CA LEU A 162 0.98 -18.54 13.55
C LEU A 162 0.83 -17.40 12.52
N LEU A 163 1.66 -16.36 12.62
CA LEU A 163 1.73 -15.30 11.61
C LEU A 163 2.01 -15.89 10.23
N GLY A 164 3.09 -16.67 10.09
CA GLY A 164 3.46 -17.30 8.83
C GLY A 164 2.40 -18.26 8.30
N THR A 165 1.77 -19.04 9.19
CA THR A 165 0.62 -19.91 8.86
C THR A 165 -0.54 -19.10 8.30
N GLY A 166 -0.86 -17.96 8.91
CA GLY A 166 -1.91 -17.05 8.43
C GLY A 166 -1.60 -16.47 7.06
N GLN A 167 -0.35 -16.06 6.82
CA GLN A 167 0.09 -15.55 5.52
C GLN A 167 0.02 -16.62 4.42
N ALA A 168 0.51 -17.83 4.71
CA ALA A 168 0.43 -18.96 3.79
C ALA A 168 -1.03 -19.31 3.44
N THR A 169 -1.90 -19.31 4.46
CA THR A 169 -3.34 -19.58 4.29
C THR A 169 -4.03 -18.50 3.45
N LEU A 170 -3.69 -17.23 3.65
CA LEU A 170 -4.18 -16.11 2.83
C LEU A 170 -3.74 -16.25 1.37
N MET A 171 -2.46 -16.58 1.13
CA MET A 171 -1.92 -16.77 -0.23
C MET A 171 -2.52 -17.99 -0.95
N LEU A 172 -2.95 -19.01 -0.19
CA LEU A 172 -3.69 -20.18 -0.71
C LEU A 172 -5.18 -19.89 -0.98
N GLY A 173 -5.67 -18.70 -0.62
CA GLY A 173 -7.02 -18.23 -0.94
C GLY A 173 -8.02 -18.24 0.22
N ASP A 174 -7.68 -18.79 1.40
CA ASP A 174 -8.57 -18.77 2.57
C ASP A 174 -8.28 -17.54 3.46
N ALA A 175 -8.77 -16.39 3.01
CA ALA A 175 -8.58 -15.13 3.72
C ALA A 175 -9.21 -15.14 5.13
N ASN A 176 -10.35 -15.82 5.29
CA ASN A 176 -11.06 -15.91 6.57
C ASN A 176 -10.24 -16.65 7.63
N ALA A 177 -9.65 -17.80 7.28
CA ALA A 177 -8.81 -18.54 8.19
C ALA A 177 -7.51 -17.78 8.51
N GLY A 178 -6.88 -17.18 7.50
CA GLY A 178 -5.68 -16.36 7.68
C GLY A 178 -5.89 -15.21 8.67
N LEU A 179 -7.00 -14.45 8.53
CA LEU A 179 -7.29 -13.31 9.41
C LEU A 179 -7.59 -13.70 10.85
N ARG A 180 -8.24 -14.85 11.08
CA ARG A 180 -8.44 -15.35 12.45
C ARG A 180 -7.12 -15.66 13.15
N LEU A 181 -6.15 -16.20 12.42
CA LEU A 181 -4.80 -16.41 12.95
C LEU A 181 -4.13 -15.06 13.27
N PHE A 182 -4.27 -14.07 12.39
CA PHE A 182 -3.75 -12.73 12.67
C PHE A 182 -4.35 -12.12 13.93
N ASP A 183 -5.65 -12.29 14.18
CA ASP A 183 -6.29 -11.81 15.41
C ASP A 183 -5.67 -12.41 16.68
N GLU A 184 -5.52 -13.74 16.68
CA GLU A 184 -4.95 -14.46 17.82
C GLU A 184 -3.54 -13.95 18.14
N VAL A 185 -2.72 -13.78 17.11
CA VAL A 185 -1.37 -13.25 17.27
C VAL A 185 -1.40 -11.78 17.74
N MET A 186 -2.31 -10.95 17.21
CA MET A 186 -2.43 -9.55 17.63
C MET A 186 -2.91 -9.40 19.08
N VAL A 187 -3.70 -10.34 19.61
CA VAL A 187 -4.03 -10.38 21.03
C VAL A 187 -2.76 -10.60 21.87
N ALA A 188 -1.90 -11.55 21.50
CA ALA A 188 -0.63 -11.77 22.20
C ALA A 188 0.28 -10.52 22.17
N VAL A 189 0.36 -9.85 21.02
CA VAL A 189 1.12 -8.60 20.87
C VAL A 189 0.56 -7.50 21.78
N THR A 190 -0.75 -7.25 21.72
CA THR A 190 -1.38 -6.15 22.47
C THR A 190 -1.48 -6.41 23.97
N ALA A 191 -1.47 -7.68 24.39
CA ALA A 191 -1.37 -8.08 25.79
C ALA A 191 0.06 -7.96 26.35
N GLY A 192 1.06 -7.65 25.52
CA GLY A 192 2.45 -7.49 25.94
C GLY A 192 3.14 -8.82 26.24
N GLU A 193 2.70 -9.91 25.60
CA GLU A 193 3.19 -11.25 25.87
C GLU A 193 4.47 -11.62 25.11
N LEU A 194 4.86 -10.80 24.14
CA LEU A 194 5.95 -11.06 23.20
C LEU A 194 7.12 -10.11 23.39
N SER A 195 8.29 -10.54 22.93
CA SER A 195 9.47 -9.68 22.88
C SER A 195 9.23 -8.50 21.90
N PRO A 196 9.91 -7.36 22.10
CA PRO A 196 9.65 -6.14 21.31
C PRO A 196 9.87 -6.28 19.80
N VAL A 197 10.90 -7.02 19.38
CA VAL A 197 11.22 -7.23 17.96
C VAL A 197 10.15 -8.08 17.26
N PRO A 198 9.80 -9.31 17.73
CA PRO A 198 8.67 -10.06 17.19
C PRO A 198 7.36 -9.25 17.17
N SER A 199 7.10 -8.48 18.23
CA SER A 199 5.90 -7.62 18.30
C SER A 199 5.82 -6.65 17.11
N GLY A 200 6.91 -5.96 16.80
CA GLY A 200 6.98 -5.03 15.66
C GLY A 200 6.80 -5.74 14.31
N ILE A 201 7.49 -6.87 14.10
CA ILE A 201 7.36 -7.71 12.90
C ILE A 201 5.89 -8.11 12.70
N ILE A 202 5.24 -8.60 13.75
CA ILE A 202 3.85 -9.03 13.70
C ILE A 202 2.92 -7.87 13.39
N TYR A 203 3.06 -6.72 14.07
CA TYR A 203 2.23 -5.55 13.79
C TYR A 203 2.26 -5.19 12.30
N CYS A 204 3.47 -5.02 11.75
CA CYS A 204 3.67 -4.61 10.36
C CYS A 204 3.15 -5.68 9.38
N ALA A 205 3.45 -6.95 9.63
CA ALA A 205 2.99 -8.04 8.78
C ALA A 205 1.46 -8.17 8.80
N VAL A 206 0.82 -8.17 9.98
CA VAL A 206 -0.64 -8.29 10.09
C VAL A 206 -1.35 -7.12 9.40
N ILE A 207 -0.91 -5.89 9.63
CA ILE A 207 -1.51 -4.71 8.98
C ILE A 207 -1.37 -4.81 7.46
N GLY A 208 -0.17 -5.12 6.95
CA GLY A 208 0.05 -5.32 5.51
C GLY A 208 -0.84 -6.41 4.91
N ASN A 209 -1.05 -7.52 5.62
CA ASN A 209 -1.95 -8.59 5.16
C ASN A 209 -3.45 -8.21 5.26
N CYS A 210 -3.85 -7.36 6.20
CA CYS A 210 -5.20 -6.79 6.23
C CYS A 210 -5.45 -5.93 4.99
N HIS A 211 -4.47 -5.11 4.58
CA HIS A 211 -4.53 -4.38 3.31
C HIS A 211 -4.64 -5.36 2.14
N LEU A 212 -3.79 -6.39 2.07
CA LEU A 212 -3.83 -7.45 1.05
C LEU A 212 -5.21 -8.16 0.95
N ALA A 213 -5.88 -8.32 2.09
CA ALA A 213 -7.20 -8.92 2.21
C ALA A 213 -8.37 -7.93 2.03
N PHE A 214 -8.11 -6.63 1.74
CA PHE A 214 -9.14 -5.58 1.69
C PHE A 214 -9.94 -5.46 3.02
N ASP A 215 -9.36 -5.83 4.15
CA ASP A 215 -9.99 -5.66 5.47
C ASP A 215 -9.59 -4.31 6.07
N LEU A 216 -10.21 -3.23 5.57
CA LEU A 216 -9.90 -1.86 5.98
C LEU A 216 -10.18 -1.61 7.47
N ARG A 217 -11.25 -2.19 8.03
CA ARG A 217 -11.55 -2.07 9.46
C ARG A 217 -10.46 -2.74 10.28
N ARG A 218 -10.08 -3.94 9.85
CA ARG A 218 -8.89 -4.71 10.24
C ARG A 218 -7.66 -3.80 10.39
N ALA A 219 -7.26 -3.27 9.26
CA ALA A 219 -6.07 -2.44 9.10
C ALA A 219 -6.11 -1.17 9.98
N LEU A 220 -7.26 -0.51 10.08
CA LEU A 220 -7.44 0.67 10.93
C LEU A 220 -7.22 0.36 12.42
N GLU A 221 -7.84 -0.71 12.92
CA GLU A 221 -7.75 -1.09 14.32
C GLU A 221 -6.31 -1.41 14.73
N TRP A 222 -5.63 -2.23 13.93
CA TRP A 222 -4.25 -2.62 14.20
C TRP A 222 -3.25 -1.51 13.94
N THR A 223 -3.48 -0.62 12.96
CA THR A 223 -2.63 0.56 12.81
C THR A 223 -2.79 1.52 13.98
N ALA A 224 -3.99 1.68 14.53
CA ALA A 224 -4.18 2.47 15.75
C ALA A 224 -3.51 1.84 16.97
N ALA A 225 -3.46 0.51 17.06
CA ALA A 225 -2.72 -0.19 18.11
C ALA A 225 -1.20 0.00 17.96
N LEU A 226 -0.68 -0.14 16.74
CA LEU A 226 0.72 0.14 16.42
C LEU A 226 1.09 1.59 16.71
N ASP A 227 0.22 2.55 16.38
CA ASP A 227 0.44 3.98 16.67
C ASP A 227 0.53 4.25 18.17
N ARG A 228 -0.29 3.60 19.00
CA ARG A 228 -0.14 3.67 20.47
C ARG A 228 1.16 3.03 20.95
N TRP A 229 1.55 1.91 20.35
CA TRP A 229 2.78 1.19 20.68
C TRP A 229 4.03 2.02 20.33
N CYS A 230 4.09 2.65 19.16
CA CYS A 230 5.16 3.55 18.74
C CYS A 230 5.10 4.90 19.48
N GLY A 231 3.91 5.50 19.62
CA GLY A 231 3.72 6.81 20.23
C GLY A 231 4.05 6.86 21.73
N GLY A 232 3.90 5.74 22.43
CA GLY A 232 4.42 5.58 23.80
C GLY A 232 5.94 5.52 23.88
N ARG A 233 6.66 5.47 22.75
CA ARG A 233 8.09 5.18 22.63
C ARG A 233 8.74 6.03 21.53
N PRO A 234 8.78 7.36 21.67
CA PRO A 234 9.15 8.29 20.59
C PRO A 234 10.58 8.11 20.05
N ASP A 235 11.47 7.48 20.81
CA ASP A 235 12.85 7.22 20.41
C ASP A 235 13.01 5.95 19.55
N MET A 236 11.92 5.20 19.34
CA MET A 236 11.93 4.00 18.50
C MET A 236 11.99 4.38 17.02
N VAL A 237 12.98 3.84 16.32
CA VAL A 237 13.20 4.02 14.88
C VAL A 237 12.67 2.82 14.10
N LEU A 238 13.06 1.59 14.48
CA LEU A 238 12.61 0.37 13.80
C LEU A 238 11.09 0.23 13.91
N PHE A 239 10.43 -0.18 12.81
CA PHE A 239 8.96 -0.30 12.66
C PHE A 239 8.19 1.03 12.61
N SER A 240 8.72 2.10 13.20
CA SER A 240 8.07 3.42 13.17
C SER A 240 7.89 3.93 11.75
N GLY A 241 8.79 3.60 10.82
CA GLY A 241 8.65 4.01 9.43
C GLY A 241 7.66 3.15 8.65
N GLN A 242 7.62 1.83 8.86
CA GLN A 242 6.55 0.98 8.33
C GLN A 242 5.16 1.40 8.86
N CYS A 243 5.06 1.78 10.14
CA CYS A 243 3.85 2.37 10.71
C CYS A 243 3.41 3.62 9.93
N GLN A 244 4.34 4.52 9.60
CA GLN A 244 4.03 5.70 8.78
C GLN A 244 3.60 5.32 7.35
N ALA A 245 4.18 4.28 6.74
CA ALA A 245 3.76 3.80 5.43
C ALA A 245 2.31 3.27 5.45
N HIS A 246 1.93 2.48 6.45
CA HIS A 246 0.54 2.02 6.63
C HIS A 246 -0.42 3.18 6.91
N ARG A 247 -0.02 4.14 7.74
CA ARG A 247 -0.81 5.38 7.96
C ARG A 247 -1.02 6.15 6.67
N ALA A 248 0.01 6.25 5.81
CA ALA A 248 -0.12 6.94 4.54
C ALA A 248 -1.22 6.32 3.67
N GLU A 249 -1.31 4.99 3.61
CA GLU A 249 -2.37 4.30 2.89
C GLU A 249 -3.75 4.57 3.48
N LEU A 250 -3.91 4.44 4.80
CA LEU A 250 -5.19 4.68 5.48
C LEU A 250 -5.67 6.13 5.32
N TYR A 251 -4.77 7.09 5.49
CA TYR A 251 -5.07 8.50 5.25
C TYR A 251 -5.47 8.76 3.80
N ARG A 252 -4.80 8.12 2.84
CA ARG A 252 -5.16 8.22 1.42
C ARG A 252 -6.57 7.71 1.17
N LEU A 253 -6.89 6.51 1.68
CA LEU A 253 -8.22 5.91 1.52
C LEU A 253 -9.32 6.78 2.15
N HIS A 254 -9.07 7.37 3.31
CA HIS A 254 -10.03 8.25 4.00
C HIS A 254 -10.07 9.70 3.50
N GLY A 255 -9.31 10.04 2.46
CA GLY A 255 -9.30 11.38 1.88
C GLY A 255 -8.43 12.43 2.60
N ALA A 256 -7.69 12.03 3.64
CA ALA A 256 -6.72 12.87 4.36
C ALA A 256 -5.38 12.95 3.61
N TRP A 257 -5.41 13.43 2.36
CA TRP A 257 -4.27 13.30 1.43
C TRP A 257 -3.03 14.10 1.82
N SER A 258 -3.19 15.18 2.59
CA SER A 258 -2.05 15.95 3.10
C SER A 258 -1.32 15.18 4.19
N GLU A 259 -2.06 14.56 5.10
CA GLU A 259 -1.58 13.67 6.14
C GLU A 259 -0.96 12.41 5.54
N ALA A 260 -1.56 11.86 4.48
CA ALA A 260 -1.01 10.74 3.72
C ALA A 260 0.38 11.05 3.15
N ALA A 261 0.53 12.20 2.46
CA ALA A 261 1.81 12.64 1.94
C ALA A 261 2.83 12.95 3.04
N GLY A 262 2.38 13.48 4.19
CA GLY A 262 3.21 13.70 5.37
C GLY A 262 3.76 12.39 5.96
N ALA A 263 2.89 11.39 6.13
CA ALA A 263 3.25 10.08 6.63
C ALA A 263 4.19 9.34 5.66
N ALA A 264 3.93 9.38 4.35
CA ALA A 264 4.83 8.81 3.34
C ALA A 264 6.24 9.42 3.40
N LYS A 265 6.35 10.75 3.57
CA LYS A 265 7.65 11.44 3.75
C LYS A 265 8.33 11.08 5.07
N ALA A 266 7.56 10.94 6.14
CA ALA A 266 8.09 10.51 7.44
C ALA A 266 8.67 9.08 7.36
N ALA A 267 7.98 8.17 6.67
CA ALA A 267 8.49 6.82 6.40
C ALA A 267 9.83 6.86 5.64
N GLN A 268 9.93 7.69 4.60
CA GLN A 268 11.18 7.88 3.85
C GLN A 268 12.34 8.41 4.72
N ALA A 269 12.05 9.39 5.59
CA ALA A 269 13.05 9.93 6.51
C ALA A 269 13.52 8.90 7.55
N LEU A 270 12.60 8.08 8.07
CA LEU A 270 12.92 7.00 9.03
C LEU A 270 13.73 5.89 8.38
N SER A 271 13.51 5.60 7.10
CA SER A 271 14.37 4.68 6.36
C SER A 271 15.81 5.17 6.27
N ALA A 272 16.00 6.45 5.95
CA ALA A 272 17.32 7.06 5.96
C ALA A 272 17.99 7.03 7.35
N ALA A 273 17.20 6.92 8.42
CA ALA A 273 17.66 6.84 9.80
C ALA A 273 17.88 5.41 10.33
N GLY A 274 17.63 4.35 9.53
CA GLY A 274 17.94 2.96 9.88
C GLY A 274 16.75 2.00 9.89
N ASP A 275 15.53 2.45 9.58
CA ASP A 275 14.37 1.57 9.36
C ASP A 275 14.27 1.17 7.88
N TYR A 276 15.12 0.24 7.43
CA TYR A 276 15.26 -0.11 6.01
C TYR A 276 13.94 -0.51 5.34
N GLU A 277 13.04 -1.13 6.09
CA GLU A 277 11.72 -1.56 5.64
C GLU A 277 10.70 -0.41 5.53
N ALA A 278 10.99 0.78 6.04
CA ALA A 278 10.09 1.93 5.99
C ALA A 278 9.81 2.46 4.58
N LEU A 279 10.67 2.15 3.59
CA LEU A 279 10.39 2.49 2.19
C LEU A 279 9.34 1.58 1.56
N TYR A 280 9.00 0.46 2.19
CA TYR A 280 8.02 -0.49 1.70
C TYR A 280 6.65 0.19 1.58
N GLY A 281 6.30 0.56 0.35
CA GLY A 281 5.06 1.28 0.03
C GLY A 281 5.11 2.79 0.24
N GLY A 282 6.10 3.36 0.94
CA GLY A 282 6.17 4.81 1.23
C GLY A 282 6.17 5.68 -0.04
N TYR A 283 7.05 5.37 -1.01
CA TYR A 283 7.05 6.05 -2.31
C TYR A 283 5.78 5.78 -3.13
N TYR A 284 5.22 4.57 -3.03
CA TYR A 284 3.99 4.20 -3.73
C TYR A 284 2.79 5.03 -3.24
N GLN A 285 2.60 5.16 -1.92
CA GLN A 285 1.49 5.94 -1.36
C GLN A 285 1.63 7.44 -1.69
N GLN A 286 2.86 7.97 -1.72
CA GLN A 286 3.11 9.33 -2.22
C GLN A 286 2.70 9.46 -3.69
N GLY A 287 3.12 8.53 -4.56
CA GLY A 287 2.76 8.53 -5.98
C GLY A 287 1.25 8.43 -6.21
N GLU A 288 0.54 7.67 -5.39
CA GLU A 288 -0.93 7.59 -5.44
C GLU A 288 -1.57 8.94 -5.11
N VAL A 289 -1.15 9.61 -4.03
CA VAL A 289 -1.67 10.95 -3.68
C VAL A 289 -1.39 11.97 -4.79
N GLU A 290 -0.16 11.98 -5.31
CA GLU A 290 0.25 12.87 -6.42
C GLU A 290 -0.58 12.60 -7.68
N ARG A 291 -0.79 11.32 -8.04
CA ARG A 291 -1.63 10.92 -9.18
C ARG A 291 -3.07 11.39 -9.01
N LEU A 292 -3.66 11.18 -7.83
CA LEU A 292 -5.04 11.58 -7.53
C LEU A 292 -5.22 13.11 -7.57
N ARG A 293 -4.21 13.89 -7.17
CA ARG A 293 -4.20 15.35 -7.26
C ARG A 293 -3.98 15.89 -8.68
N GLY A 294 -3.44 15.07 -9.58
CA GLY A 294 -3.07 15.49 -10.95
C GLY A 294 -1.62 15.95 -11.09
N GLU A 295 -0.77 15.69 -10.10
CA GLU A 295 0.66 15.99 -10.08
C GLU A 295 1.46 14.90 -10.82
N PHE A 296 1.08 14.61 -12.07
CA PHE A 296 1.47 13.40 -12.79
C PHE A 296 2.99 13.18 -12.96
N ALA A 297 3.76 14.26 -13.17
CA ALA A 297 5.21 14.15 -13.28
C ALA A 297 5.88 13.74 -11.95
N ALA A 298 5.36 14.25 -10.82
CA ALA A 298 5.82 13.83 -9.49
C ALA A 298 5.40 12.38 -9.21
N ALA A 299 4.16 12.02 -9.56
CA ALA A 299 3.67 10.66 -9.40
C ALA A 299 4.52 9.63 -10.14
N GLU A 300 4.91 9.91 -11.39
CA GLU A 300 5.78 9.03 -12.18
C GLU A 300 7.14 8.81 -11.51
N GLU A 301 7.73 9.87 -10.96
CA GLU A 301 8.98 9.82 -10.21
C GLU A 301 8.82 8.96 -8.95
N SER A 302 7.76 9.17 -8.18
CA SER A 302 7.46 8.39 -6.96
C SER A 302 7.26 6.90 -7.26
N TYR A 303 6.52 6.53 -8.31
CA TYR A 303 6.39 5.12 -8.72
C TYR A 303 7.72 4.52 -9.18
N ARG A 304 8.58 5.30 -9.84
CA ARG A 304 9.92 4.85 -10.22
C ARG A 304 10.78 4.56 -8.98
N GLN A 305 10.71 5.40 -7.96
CA GLN A 305 11.43 5.15 -6.70
C GLN A 305 10.87 3.93 -5.94
N ALA A 306 9.56 3.73 -5.95
CA ALA A 306 8.95 2.50 -5.40
C ALA A 306 9.49 1.25 -6.11
N GLY A 307 9.56 1.26 -7.44
CA GLY A 307 10.16 0.17 -8.21
C GLY A 307 11.64 -0.06 -7.89
N HIS A 308 12.42 1.01 -7.69
CA HIS A 308 13.84 0.89 -7.29
C HIS A 308 14.01 0.29 -5.89
N SER A 309 13.04 0.46 -4.99
CA SER A 309 13.05 -0.17 -3.67
C SER A 309 12.53 -1.62 -3.68
N GLY A 310 12.20 -2.17 -4.85
CA GLY A 310 11.63 -3.51 -4.98
C GLY A 310 10.12 -3.61 -4.69
N TYR A 311 9.45 -2.48 -4.46
CA TYR A 311 7.99 -2.44 -4.28
C TYR A 311 7.30 -2.36 -5.65
N GLU A 312 6.32 -3.22 -5.90
CA GLU A 312 5.57 -3.25 -7.16
C GLU A 312 4.78 -1.94 -7.35
N PRO A 313 5.08 -1.11 -8.39
CA PRO A 313 4.37 0.15 -8.61
C PRO A 313 2.97 -0.02 -9.24
N GLN A 314 2.53 -1.23 -9.56
CA GLN A 314 1.16 -1.49 -10.01
C GLN A 314 0.16 -1.58 -8.84
N PRO A 315 -1.11 -1.16 -9.04
CA PRO A 315 -1.69 -0.63 -10.29
C PRO A 315 -1.47 0.88 -10.51
N GLY A 316 -0.91 1.61 -9.54
CA GLY A 316 -0.79 3.07 -9.58
C GLY A 316 -0.11 3.62 -10.84
N LEU A 317 0.99 2.99 -11.29
CA LEU A 317 1.68 3.40 -12.52
C LEU A 317 0.85 3.15 -13.79
N ALA A 318 0.13 2.02 -13.90
CA ALA A 318 -0.78 1.77 -15.02
C ALA A 318 -1.94 2.78 -15.05
N LEU A 319 -2.53 3.08 -13.90
CA LEU A 319 -3.58 4.10 -13.78
C LEU A 319 -3.06 5.50 -14.12
N LEU A 320 -1.78 5.78 -13.85
CA LEU A 320 -1.14 7.02 -14.30
C LEU A 320 -1.02 7.08 -15.83
N LYS A 321 -0.61 5.99 -16.49
CA LYS A 321 -0.57 5.92 -17.96
C LYS A 321 -1.96 6.10 -18.57
N LEU A 322 -2.99 5.50 -17.96
CA LEU A 322 -4.38 5.73 -18.37
C LEU A 322 -4.78 7.20 -18.24
N ALA A 323 -4.46 7.85 -17.12
CA ALA A 323 -4.77 9.28 -16.90
C ALA A 323 -4.06 10.21 -17.90
N LEU A 324 -2.90 9.81 -18.42
CA LEU A 324 -2.16 10.52 -19.47
C LEU A 324 -2.68 10.21 -20.89
N GLY A 325 -3.66 9.31 -21.03
CA GLY A 325 -4.25 8.89 -22.30
C GLY A 325 -3.53 7.73 -23.00
N ASP A 326 -2.50 7.16 -22.39
CA ASP A 326 -1.77 6.01 -22.93
C ASP A 326 -2.39 4.68 -22.47
N THR A 327 -3.57 4.40 -23.02
CA THR A 327 -4.37 3.22 -22.67
C THR A 327 -3.64 1.91 -23.01
N ALA A 328 -2.87 1.88 -24.09
CA ALA A 328 -2.12 0.69 -24.51
C ALA A 328 -0.99 0.35 -23.54
N ALA A 329 -0.23 1.35 -23.08
CA ALA A 329 0.78 1.14 -22.04
C ALA A 329 0.15 0.73 -20.71
N ALA A 330 -0.96 1.37 -20.31
CA ALA A 330 -1.68 1.01 -19.09
C ALA A 330 -2.10 -0.47 -19.09
N GLN A 331 -2.73 -0.93 -20.19
CA GLN A 331 -3.19 -2.31 -20.36
C GLN A 331 -2.02 -3.30 -20.31
N THR A 332 -0.91 -2.98 -20.98
CA THR A 332 0.29 -3.83 -20.99
C THR A 332 0.88 -3.99 -19.58
N LEU A 333 1.01 -2.88 -18.83
CA LEU A 333 1.60 -2.87 -17.50
C LEU A 333 0.76 -3.68 -16.50
N VAL A 334 -0.55 -3.42 -16.45
CA VAL A 334 -1.42 -4.06 -15.46
C VAL A 334 -1.63 -5.55 -15.74
N ARG A 335 -1.74 -5.97 -17.01
CA ARG A 335 -1.85 -7.40 -17.39
C ARG A 335 -0.60 -8.17 -16.98
N ARG A 336 0.59 -7.64 -17.29
CA ARG A 336 1.86 -8.27 -16.91
C ARG A 336 1.97 -8.47 -15.40
N ALA A 337 1.58 -7.46 -14.61
CA ALA A 337 1.60 -7.57 -13.15
C ALA A 337 0.59 -8.60 -12.65
N ALA A 338 -0.63 -8.60 -13.20
CA ALA A 338 -1.68 -9.53 -12.79
C ALA A 338 -1.39 -10.99 -13.18
N ASP A 339 -0.71 -11.23 -14.30
CA ASP A 339 -0.34 -12.58 -14.75
C ASP A 339 0.80 -13.20 -13.92
N ALA A 340 1.63 -12.36 -13.29
CA ALA A 340 2.72 -12.79 -12.43
C ALA A 340 2.36 -12.84 -10.93
N ALA A 341 1.19 -12.31 -10.56
CA ALA A 341 0.77 -12.17 -9.17
C ALA A 341 0.19 -13.47 -8.60
N ASP A 342 0.41 -13.70 -7.29
CA ASP A 342 -0.37 -14.66 -6.51
C ASP A 342 -1.86 -14.24 -6.43
N LEU A 343 -2.74 -15.12 -5.95
CA LEU A 343 -4.19 -14.85 -5.89
C LEU A 343 -4.55 -13.62 -5.07
N ALA A 344 -3.86 -13.39 -3.95
CA ALA A 344 -4.15 -12.28 -3.05
C ALA A 344 -3.71 -10.95 -3.66
N THR A 345 -2.52 -10.91 -4.26
CA THR A 345 -1.99 -9.74 -4.99
C THR A 345 -2.80 -9.46 -6.26
N ARG A 346 -3.19 -10.50 -7.00
CA ARG A 346 -4.00 -10.37 -8.22
C ARG A 346 -5.34 -9.71 -7.93
N ARG A 347 -6.00 -10.05 -6.82
CA ARG A 347 -7.25 -9.43 -6.38
C ARG A 347 -7.13 -7.91 -6.24
N HIS A 348 -5.99 -7.39 -5.78
CA HIS A 348 -5.72 -5.94 -5.70
C HIS A 348 -5.63 -5.25 -7.06
N LEU A 349 -5.26 -5.99 -8.11
CA LEU A 349 -5.12 -5.46 -9.46
C LEU A 349 -6.44 -5.48 -10.24
N LEU A 350 -7.40 -6.33 -9.87
CA LEU A 350 -8.66 -6.52 -10.59
C LEU A 350 -9.49 -5.24 -10.78
N PRO A 351 -9.67 -4.35 -9.77
CA PRO A 351 -10.42 -3.10 -9.98
C PRO A 351 -9.79 -2.20 -11.05
N ALA A 352 -8.46 -2.10 -11.08
CA ALA A 352 -7.74 -1.31 -12.07
C ALA A 352 -7.75 -1.98 -13.45
N LEU A 353 -7.66 -3.32 -13.51
CA LEU A 353 -7.86 -4.07 -14.75
C LEU A 353 -9.21 -3.74 -15.38
N VAL A 354 -10.31 -3.83 -14.61
CA VAL A 354 -11.65 -3.51 -15.13
C VAL A 354 -11.70 -2.10 -15.73
N GLU A 355 -11.18 -1.09 -15.02
CA GLU A 355 -11.15 0.29 -15.51
C GLU A 355 -10.34 0.44 -16.81
N ILE A 356 -9.14 -0.13 -16.85
CA ILE A 356 -8.23 -0.01 -18.00
C ILE A 356 -8.78 -0.78 -19.21
N GLU A 357 -9.35 -1.96 -19.02
CA GLU A 357 -9.95 -2.77 -20.10
C GLU A 357 -11.20 -2.08 -20.69
N LEU A 358 -12.05 -1.48 -19.86
CA LEU A 358 -13.18 -0.68 -20.32
C LEU A 358 -12.71 0.54 -21.13
N ALA A 359 -11.66 1.23 -20.68
CA ALA A 359 -11.07 2.34 -21.44
C ALA A 359 -10.46 1.90 -22.78
N ALA A 360 -9.92 0.67 -22.85
CA ALA A 360 -9.44 0.07 -24.08
C ALA A 360 -10.55 -0.44 -25.01
N GLY A 361 -11.81 -0.47 -24.54
CA GLY A 361 -12.96 -1.01 -25.28
C GLY A 361 -13.06 -2.54 -25.24
N ASP A 362 -12.25 -3.24 -24.44
CA ASP A 362 -12.30 -4.69 -24.27
C ASP A 362 -13.27 -5.08 -23.13
N ILE A 363 -14.56 -4.91 -23.41
CA ILE A 363 -15.64 -5.19 -22.45
C ILE A 363 -15.59 -6.65 -21.97
N ALA A 364 -15.21 -7.58 -22.85
CA ALA A 364 -15.10 -8.99 -22.50
C ALA A 364 -13.97 -9.25 -21.48
N ALA A 365 -12.81 -8.59 -21.61
CA ALA A 365 -11.75 -8.66 -20.61
C ALA A 365 -12.14 -8.01 -19.28
N ALA A 366 -12.83 -6.88 -19.34
CA ALA A 366 -13.36 -6.22 -18.15
C ALA A 366 -14.35 -7.13 -17.40
N ARG A 367 -15.29 -7.77 -18.11
CA ARG A 367 -16.24 -8.75 -17.55
C ARG A 367 -15.54 -9.91 -16.86
N ARG A 368 -14.55 -10.54 -17.51
CA ARG A 368 -13.75 -11.62 -16.89
C ARG A 368 -13.10 -11.19 -15.57
N SER A 369 -12.54 -9.98 -15.54
CA SER A 369 -11.89 -9.43 -14.35
C SER A 369 -12.89 -9.10 -13.23
N ALA A 370 -14.07 -8.57 -13.59
CA ALA A 370 -15.16 -8.30 -12.64
C ALA A 370 -15.74 -9.60 -12.05
N ASP A 371 -15.93 -10.63 -12.88
CA ASP A 371 -16.43 -11.94 -12.45
C ASP A 371 -15.40 -12.62 -11.53
N GLU A 372 -14.11 -12.52 -11.84
CA GLU A 372 -13.02 -13.01 -10.97
C GLU A 372 -13.05 -12.32 -9.60
N LEU A 373 -13.25 -10.99 -9.56
CA LEU A 373 -13.38 -10.26 -8.29
C LEU A 373 -14.65 -10.65 -7.51
N ALA A 374 -15.74 -10.97 -8.21
CA ALA A 374 -16.98 -11.42 -7.59
C ALA A 374 -16.86 -12.81 -6.96
N LEU A 375 -16.00 -13.70 -7.49
CA LEU A 375 -15.71 -14.99 -6.85
C LEU A 375 -15.09 -14.80 -5.46
N ALA A 376 -14.21 -13.81 -5.29
CA ALA A 376 -13.59 -13.52 -4.00
C ALA A 376 -14.63 -13.16 -2.90
N VAL A 377 -15.75 -12.53 -3.28
CA VAL A 377 -16.85 -12.19 -2.35
C VAL A 377 -17.57 -13.44 -1.84
N GLN A 378 -17.69 -14.49 -2.65
CA GLN A 378 -18.41 -15.72 -2.28
C GLN A 378 -17.69 -16.48 -1.16
N ASP A 379 -16.36 -16.48 -1.20
CA ASP A 379 -15.51 -17.16 -0.23
C ASP A 379 -15.19 -16.26 1.00
N TYR A 380 -15.18 -14.94 0.79
CA TYR A 380 -14.79 -13.94 1.79
C TYR A 380 -15.46 -12.58 1.54
N ALA A 381 -16.42 -12.22 2.39
CA ALA A 381 -17.18 -10.97 2.25
C ALA A 381 -16.73 -9.92 3.27
N THR A 382 -15.65 -9.18 2.97
CA THR A 382 -15.44 -7.87 3.63
C THR A 382 -16.16 -6.76 2.89
N PRO A 383 -16.61 -5.71 3.62
CA PRO A 383 -17.32 -4.60 3.00
C PRO A 383 -16.54 -3.94 1.86
N MET A 384 -15.20 -3.90 1.91
CA MET A 384 -14.39 -3.27 0.87
C MET A 384 -14.27 -4.14 -0.39
N VAL A 385 -14.14 -5.46 -0.25
CA VAL A 385 -14.18 -6.39 -1.41
C VAL A 385 -15.56 -6.34 -2.06
N GLU A 386 -16.63 -6.36 -1.26
CA GLU A 386 -18.00 -6.20 -1.76
C GLU A 386 -18.17 -4.88 -2.53
N ALA A 387 -17.69 -3.76 -1.98
CA ALA A 387 -17.79 -2.45 -2.62
C ALA A 387 -17.03 -2.41 -3.95
N ALA A 388 -15.80 -2.91 -3.97
CA ALA A 388 -14.97 -2.98 -5.18
C ALA A 388 -15.57 -3.91 -6.25
N SER A 389 -16.09 -5.08 -5.84
CA SER A 389 -16.75 -6.03 -6.74
C SER A 389 -18.01 -5.43 -7.36
N HIS A 390 -18.90 -4.85 -6.55
CA HIS A 390 -20.12 -4.22 -7.04
C HIS A 390 -19.84 -2.99 -7.93
N GLN A 391 -18.80 -2.21 -7.63
CA GLN A 391 -18.38 -1.10 -8.48
C GLN A 391 -17.84 -1.59 -9.83
N ALA A 392 -17.02 -2.64 -9.83
CA ALA A 392 -16.50 -3.26 -11.04
C ALA A 392 -17.62 -3.85 -11.91
N ASP A 393 -18.50 -4.66 -11.33
CA ASP A 393 -19.66 -5.23 -12.04
C ASP A 393 -20.56 -4.14 -12.61
N GLY A 394 -20.85 -3.12 -11.81
CA GLY A 394 -21.63 -1.96 -12.23
C GLY A 394 -21.01 -1.20 -13.41
N ALA A 395 -19.70 -0.97 -13.39
CA ALA A 395 -19.00 -0.32 -14.50
C ALA A 395 -19.10 -1.14 -15.81
N VAL A 396 -18.95 -2.46 -15.72
CA VAL A 396 -19.10 -3.35 -16.87
C VAL A 396 -20.54 -3.38 -17.39
N LEU A 397 -21.54 -3.44 -16.50
CA LEU A 397 -22.97 -3.41 -16.88
C LEU A 397 -23.36 -2.10 -17.59
N VAL A 398 -22.77 -0.97 -17.19
CA VAL A 398 -22.94 0.30 -17.94
C VAL A 398 -22.42 0.16 -19.37
N ALA A 399 -21.23 -0.42 -19.54
CA ALA A 399 -20.62 -0.61 -20.86
C ALA A 399 -21.36 -1.65 -21.73
N GLU A 400 -21.95 -2.67 -21.11
CA GLU A 400 -22.79 -3.68 -21.77
C GLU A 400 -24.18 -3.16 -22.18
N GLY A 401 -24.55 -1.94 -21.74
CA GLY A 401 -25.86 -1.36 -22.03
C GLY A 401 -26.98 -1.92 -21.15
N GLU A 402 -26.67 -2.36 -19.93
CA GLU A 402 -27.62 -2.87 -18.94
C GLU A 402 -27.81 -1.89 -17.75
N PRO A 403 -28.28 -0.65 -18.00
CA PRO A 403 -28.23 0.44 -17.01
C PRO A 403 -29.08 0.19 -15.77
N VAL A 404 -30.19 -0.53 -15.89
CA VAL A 404 -31.09 -0.83 -14.75
C VAL A 404 -30.40 -1.76 -13.75
N ARG A 405 -29.70 -2.79 -14.24
CA ARG A 405 -28.91 -3.69 -13.39
C ARG A 405 -27.71 -2.96 -12.81
N ALA A 406 -27.02 -2.14 -13.61
CA ALA A 406 -25.91 -1.32 -13.14
C ALA A 406 -26.30 -0.41 -11.96
N GLN A 407 -27.45 0.28 -12.05
CA GLN A 407 -27.93 1.15 -10.97
C GLN A 407 -28.09 0.40 -9.64
N HIS A 408 -28.62 -0.83 -9.66
CA HIS A 408 -28.83 -1.62 -8.46
C HIS A 408 -27.52 -1.94 -7.74
N VAL A 409 -26.53 -2.49 -8.48
CA VAL A 409 -25.25 -2.89 -7.90
C VAL A 409 -24.40 -1.66 -7.51
N LEU A 410 -24.40 -0.60 -8.32
CA LEU A 410 -23.64 0.63 -8.03
C LEU A 410 -24.17 1.37 -6.80
N ARG A 411 -25.48 1.37 -6.56
CA ARG A 411 -26.03 1.97 -5.32
C ARG A 411 -25.56 1.22 -4.09
N ARG A 412 -25.46 -0.12 -4.16
CA ARG A 412 -24.91 -0.94 -3.07
C ARG A 412 -23.43 -0.64 -2.83
N ALA A 413 -22.62 -0.60 -3.90
CA ALA A 413 -21.20 -0.22 -3.82
C ALA A 413 -21.02 1.17 -3.19
N TRP A 414 -21.79 2.17 -3.62
CA TRP A 414 -21.73 3.53 -3.10
C TRP A 414 -22.04 3.60 -1.60
N THR A 415 -23.06 2.89 -1.13
CA THR A 415 -23.37 2.79 0.31
C THR A 415 -22.19 2.21 1.10
N LEU A 416 -21.59 1.11 0.62
CA LEU A 416 -20.46 0.47 1.29
C LEU A 416 -19.23 1.39 1.34
N TRP A 417 -18.89 2.06 0.24
CA TRP A 417 -17.78 3.03 0.23
C TRP A 417 -17.99 4.19 1.19
N ARG A 418 -19.23 4.67 1.33
CA ARG A 418 -19.58 5.72 2.30
C ARG A 418 -19.49 5.23 3.74
N GLU A 419 -19.97 4.02 4.03
CA GLU A 419 -19.87 3.41 5.36
C GLU A 419 -18.42 3.11 5.77
N LEU A 420 -17.58 2.75 4.80
CA LEU A 420 -16.14 2.59 4.98
C LEU A 420 -15.41 3.93 5.10
N GLY A 421 -16.05 5.05 4.77
CA GLY A 421 -15.41 6.36 4.75
C GLY A 421 -14.30 6.48 3.71
N VAL A 422 -14.47 5.90 2.51
CA VAL A 422 -13.53 5.98 1.39
C VAL A 422 -14.08 6.96 0.34
N PRO A 423 -13.94 8.28 0.56
CA PRO A 423 -14.69 9.30 -0.20
C PRO A 423 -14.34 9.35 -1.68
N PHE A 424 -13.10 9.04 -2.06
CA PHE A 424 -12.71 9.06 -3.47
C PHE A 424 -13.43 7.98 -4.29
N GLU A 425 -13.47 6.75 -3.79
CA GLU A 425 -14.18 5.66 -4.45
C GLU A 425 -15.71 5.83 -4.36
N ALA A 426 -16.22 6.39 -3.26
CA ALA A 426 -17.64 6.77 -3.17
C ALA A 426 -18.03 7.77 -4.28
N ALA A 427 -17.23 8.80 -4.51
CA ALA A 427 -17.46 9.79 -5.57
C ALA A 427 -17.35 9.17 -6.98
N ARG A 428 -16.38 8.28 -7.22
CA ARG A 428 -16.26 7.53 -8.48
C ARG A 428 -17.46 6.63 -8.74
N CYS A 429 -17.87 5.86 -7.74
CA CYS A 429 -19.05 5.02 -7.81
C CYS A 429 -20.31 5.85 -8.10
N ARG A 430 -20.43 7.02 -7.48
CA ARG A 430 -21.56 7.94 -7.72
C ARG A 430 -21.59 8.49 -9.14
N ALA A 431 -20.43 8.80 -9.73
CA ALA A 431 -20.37 9.16 -11.15
C ALA A 431 -20.83 7.99 -12.04
N LEU A 432 -20.49 6.74 -11.72
CA LEU A 432 -21.01 5.58 -12.45
C LEU A 432 -22.53 5.42 -12.30
N VAL A 433 -23.08 5.67 -11.10
CA VAL A 433 -24.55 5.71 -10.90
C VAL A 433 -25.18 6.75 -11.85
N GLY A 434 -24.59 7.94 -11.94
CA GLY A 434 -25.06 8.98 -12.86
C GLY A 434 -25.02 8.55 -14.33
N GLN A 435 -23.96 7.85 -14.76
CA GLN A 435 -23.89 7.29 -16.12
C GLN A 435 -25.00 6.27 -16.37
N ALA A 436 -25.26 5.38 -15.41
CA ALA A 436 -26.34 4.41 -15.49
C ALA A 436 -27.74 5.07 -15.50
N CYS A 437 -27.95 6.13 -14.72
CA CYS A 437 -29.18 6.94 -14.76
C CYS A 437 -29.40 7.53 -16.15
N ARG A 438 -28.39 8.19 -16.73
CA ARG A 438 -28.48 8.76 -18.07
C ARG A 438 -28.74 7.70 -19.14
N ALA A 439 -28.04 6.58 -19.09
CA ALA A 439 -28.24 5.49 -20.04
C ALA A 439 -29.67 4.88 -19.97
N SER A 440 -30.35 5.01 -18.82
CA SER A 440 -31.77 4.66 -18.67
C SER A 440 -32.76 5.78 -19.02
N GLY A 441 -32.28 6.96 -19.42
CA GLY A 441 -33.09 8.13 -19.76
C GLY A 441 -33.44 9.05 -18.59
N ASP A 442 -32.90 8.82 -17.39
CA ASP A 442 -33.08 9.69 -16.22
C ASP A 442 -31.95 10.72 -16.10
N ASP A 443 -32.01 11.74 -16.96
CA ASP A 443 -31.00 12.81 -17.02
C ASP A 443 -30.97 13.69 -15.76
N ASN A 444 -32.10 13.87 -15.07
CA ASN A 444 -32.16 14.69 -13.87
C ASN A 444 -31.39 14.04 -12.73
N SER A 445 -31.63 12.75 -12.47
CA SER A 445 -30.86 12.00 -11.47
C SER A 445 -29.38 11.91 -11.87
N ALA A 446 -29.09 11.74 -13.16
CA ALA A 446 -27.72 11.69 -13.66
C ALA A 446 -26.94 12.97 -13.33
N VAL A 447 -27.52 14.15 -13.64
CA VAL A 447 -26.89 15.44 -13.34
C VAL A 447 -26.65 15.62 -11.84
N MET A 448 -27.64 15.28 -11.00
CA MET A 448 -27.49 15.35 -9.54
C MET A 448 -26.34 14.49 -9.03
N ASP A 449 -26.18 13.28 -9.55
CA ASP A 449 -25.08 12.40 -9.15
C ASP A 449 -23.71 12.88 -9.65
N PHE A 450 -23.63 13.44 -10.87
CA PHE A 450 -22.39 14.02 -11.38
C PHE A 450 -21.96 15.30 -10.63
N GLU A 451 -22.91 16.18 -10.30
CA GLU A 451 -22.64 17.40 -9.52
C GLU A 451 -22.09 17.06 -8.14
N ALA A 452 -22.69 16.07 -7.49
CA ALA A 452 -22.26 15.68 -6.16
C ALA A 452 -20.93 14.91 -6.17
N ALA A 453 -20.70 14.04 -7.16
CA ALA A 453 -19.38 13.42 -7.36
C ALA A 453 -18.29 14.48 -7.62
N GLN A 454 -18.58 15.48 -8.47
CA GLN A 454 -17.68 16.60 -8.71
C GLN A 454 -17.36 17.37 -7.43
N ALA A 455 -18.38 17.69 -6.62
CA ALA A 455 -18.19 18.41 -5.36
C ALA A 455 -17.31 17.62 -4.37
N GLU A 456 -17.51 16.31 -4.26
CA GLU A 456 -16.67 15.43 -3.44
C GLU A 456 -15.22 15.39 -3.95
N PHE A 457 -14.99 15.26 -5.26
CA PHE A 457 -13.63 15.32 -5.82
C PHE A 457 -12.93 16.67 -5.58
N LEU A 458 -13.67 17.78 -5.71
CA LEU A 458 -13.14 19.11 -5.42
C LEU A 458 -12.74 19.26 -3.95
N ALA A 459 -13.54 18.73 -3.02
CA ALA A 459 -13.24 18.75 -1.59
C ALA A 459 -11.95 17.97 -1.25
N LEU A 460 -11.68 16.88 -1.96
CA LEU A 460 -10.45 16.09 -1.82
C LEU A 460 -9.24 16.74 -2.51
N GLY A 461 -9.46 17.67 -3.44
CA GLY A 461 -8.41 18.22 -4.30
C GLY A 461 -8.06 17.32 -5.49
N ALA A 462 -8.95 16.40 -5.89
CA ALA A 462 -8.77 15.56 -7.08
C ALA A 462 -9.18 16.29 -8.35
N ALA A 463 -8.34 17.24 -8.79
CA ALA A 463 -8.62 18.07 -9.95
C ALA A 463 -8.92 17.26 -11.24
N PRO A 464 -8.19 16.18 -11.57
CA PRO A 464 -8.51 15.37 -12.75
C PRO A 464 -9.90 14.71 -12.69
N ALA A 465 -10.24 14.10 -11.54
CA ALA A 465 -11.53 13.42 -11.38
C ALA A 465 -12.71 14.41 -11.33
N ALA A 466 -12.51 15.57 -10.71
CA ALA A 466 -13.50 16.65 -10.73
C ALA A 466 -13.77 17.15 -12.16
N ALA A 467 -12.72 17.31 -12.98
CA ALA A 467 -12.86 17.70 -14.38
C ALA A 467 -13.57 16.62 -15.21
N TRP A 468 -13.27 15.35 -14.96
CA TRP A 468 -13.97 14.22 -15.58
C TRP A 468 -15.46 14.20 -15.22
N ALA A 469 -15.83 14.30 -13.93
CA ALA A 469 -17.22 14.36 -13.50
C ALA A 469 -17.97 15.57 -14.11
N ALA A 470 -17.31 16.74 -14.19
CA ALA A 470 -17.86 17.90 -14.87
C ALA A 470 -18.10 17.65 -16.37
N SER A 471 -17.19 16.93 -17.04
CA SER A 471 -17.37 16.58 -18.46
C SER A 471 -18.59 15.68 -18.69
N LEU A 472 -18.88 14.78 -17.74
CA LEU A 472 -20.08 13.93 -17.78
C LEU A 472 -21.36 14.76 -17.66
N GLN A 473 -21.40 15.84 -16.87
CA GLN A 473 -22.57 16.73 -16.84
C GLN A 473 -22.89 17.31 -18.23
N HIS A 474 -21.86 17.67 -18.99
CA HIS A 474 -21.99 18.38 -20.27
C HIS A 474 -22.13 17.45 -21.48
N ALA A 475 -21.76 16.17 -21.34
CA ALA A 475 -21.96 15.16 -22.38
C ALA A 475 -23.46 14.88 -22.56
N GLN A 476 -24.11 15.65 -23.44
CA GLN A 476 -25.53 15.48 -23.75
C GLN A 476 -25.81 14.13 -24.44
N ALA A 477 -26.98 13.56 -24.16
CA ALA A 477 -27.52 12.43 -24.92
C ALA A 477 -27.48 12.72 -26.43
N PRO A 478 -27.15 11.72 -27.28
CA PRO A 478 -27.13 11.89 -28.72
C PRO A 478 -28.52 12.33 -29.20
N GLY A 479 -28.68 13.61 -29.56
CA GLY A 479 -29.97 14.15 -30.00
C GLY A 479 -30.19 15.66 -29.81
N ARG A 480 -29.38 16.36 -29.01
CA ARG A 480 -29.40 17.84 -29.01
C ARG A 480 -28.31 18.39 -29.93
N PRO A 481 -28.61 19.35 -30.83
CA PRO A 481 -27.60 19.94 -31.69
C PRO A 481 -26.54 20.64 -30.84
N ALA A 482 -25.27 20.35 -31.12
CA ALA A 482 -24.13 21.06 -30.56
C ALA A 482 -24.38 22.56 -30.67
N THR A 483 -24.27 23.29 -29.55
CA THR A 483 -24.44 24.74 -29.55
C THR A 483 -23.53 25.33 -30.62
N PRO A 484 -24.06 25.98 -31.66
CA PRO A 484 -23.24 26.47 -32.75
C PRO A 484 -22.15 27.40 -32.19
N LEU A 485 -20.93 27.29 -32.74
CA LEU A 485 -19.84 28.19 -32.37
C LEU A 485 -20.30 29.63 -32.57
N THR A 486 -20.02 30.48 -31.59
CA THR A 486 -20.22 31.92 -31.75
C THR A 486 -19.34 32.44 -32.89
N PRO A 487 -19.70 33.56 -33.54
CA PRO A 487 -18.87 34.15 -34.60
C PRO A 487 -17.41 34.34 -34.17
N ARG A 488 -17.20 34.70 -32.90
CA ARG A 488 -15.88 34.90 -32.33
C ARG A 488 -15.08 33.62 -32.13
N GLU A 489 -15.75 32.54 -31.72
CA GLU A 489 -15.12 31.22 -31.61
C GLU A 489 -14.76 30.67 -33.00
N LEU A 490 -15.56 30.96 -34.02
CA LEU A 490 -15.25 30.58 -35.40
C LEU A 490 -14.02 31.32 -35.95
N GLU A 491 -13.88 32.62 -35.66
CA GLU A 491 -12.67 33.38 -35.98
C GLU A 491 -11.42 32.80 -35.30
N VAL A 492 -11.51 32.47 -34.01
CA VAL A 492 -10.40 31.85 -33.27
C VAL A 492 -10.07 30.47 -33.86
N LEU A 493 -11.07 29.64 -34.17
CA LEU A 493 -10.89 28.31 -34.77
C LEU A 493 -10.18 28.40 -36.13
N ARG A 494 -10.52 29.38 -36.97
CA ARG A 494 -9.85 29.62 -38.27
C ARG A 494 -8.37 29.92 -38.10
N LEU A 495 -8.02 30.78 -37.15
CA LEU A 495 -6.63 31.16 -36.91
C LEU A 495 -5.82 30.01 -36.27
N VAL A 496 -6.47 29.19 -35.44
CA VAL A 496 -5.90 27.93 -34.93
C VAL A 496 -5.63 26.95 -36.08
N ALA A 497 -6.59 26.79 -37.00
CA ALA A 497 -6.45 25.92 -38.16
C ALA A 497 -5.35 26.39 -39.12
N ALA A 498 -5.13 27.70 -39.22
CA ALA A 498 -4.00 28.32 -39.94
C ALA A 498 -2.64 28.18 -39.21
N GLY A 499 -2.57 27.45 -38.09
CA GLY A 499 -1.33 27.16 -37.37
C GLY A 499 -0.79 28.32 -36.53
N LYS A 500 -1.54 29.41 -36.34
CA LYS A 500 -1.07 30.58 -35.58
C LYS A 500 -0.99 30.28 -34.09
N ALA A 501 0.01 30.80 -33.38
CA ALA A 501 0.13 30.67 -31.91
C ALA A 501 -0.84 31.63 -31.17
N ASN A 502 -1.19 31.33 -29.91
CA ASN A 502 -2.15 32.13 -29.12
C ASN A 502 -1.79 33.62 -29.05
N ARG A 503 -0.50 33.95 -28.94
CA ARG A 503 0.02 35.34 -28.97
C ARG A 503 -0.28 36.07 -30.27
N VAL A 504 -0.17 35.39 -31.40
CA VAL A 504 -0.45 35.96 -32.73
C VAL A 504 -1.96 36.17 -32.89
N ILE A 505 -2.76 35.18 -32.48
CA ILE A 505 -4.23 35.25 -32.50
C ILE A 505 -4.72 36.41 -31.60
N ALA A 506 -4.11 36.57 -30.43
CA ALA A 506 -4.41 37.66 -29.51
C ALA A 506 -4.17 39.03 -30.15
N GLY A 507 -3.05 39.19 -30.86
CA GLY A 507 -2.73 40.41 -31.61
C GLY A 507 -3.71 40.70 -32.75
N GLU A 508 -4.05 39.70 -33.56
CA GLU A 508 -4.96 39.89 -34.71
C GLU A 508 -6.41 40.15 -34.31
N LEU A 509 -6.84 39.59 -33.18
CA LEU A 509 -8.20 39.75 -32.69
C LEU A 509 -8.34 40.87 -31.65
N TYR A 510 -7.27 41.60 -31.31
CA TYR A 510 -7.27 42.60 -30.22
C TYR A 510 -7.77 42.03 -28.87
N LEU A 511 -7.29 40.83 -28.52
CA LEU A 511 -7.62 40.11 -27.27
C LEU A 511 -6.36 39.89 -26.42
N SER A 512 -6.55 39.51 -25.15
CA SER A 512 -5.45 38.96 -24.35
C SER A 512 -5.19 37.49 -24.71
N GLU A 513 -3.96 37.02 -24.55
CA GLU A 513 -3.61 35.59 -24.75
C GLU A 513 -4.44 34.66 -23.87
N LYS A 514 -4.76 35.09 -22.63
CA LYS A 514 -5.63 34.38 -21.71
C LYS A 514 -7.06 34.26 -22.23
N THR A 515 -7.57 35.31 -22.89
CA THR A 515 -8.89 35.28 -23.53
C THR A 515 -8.90 34.31 -24.71
N VAL A 516 -7.84 34.29 -25.52
CA VAL A 516 -7.70 33.34 -26.64
C VAL A 516 -7.65 31.90 -26.13
N ALA A 517 -6.87 31.62 -25.08
CA ALA A 517 -6.82 30.30 -24.45
C ALA A 517 -8.22 29.86 -23.97
N ARG A 518 -8.97 30.77 -23.34
CA ARG A 518 -10.36 30.49 -22.92
C ARG A 518 -11.28 30.19 -24.11
N HIS A 519 -11.17 30.93 -25.20
CA HIS A 519 -11.94 30.64 -26.41
C HIS A 519 -11.59 29.26 -27.00
N ILE A 520 -10.31 28.88 -27.02
CA ILE A 520 -9.87 27.55 -27.48
C ILE A 520 -10.43 26.45 -26.58
N SER A 521 -10.37 26.59 -25.26
CA SER A 521 -10.97 25.65 -24.32
C SER A 521 -12.48 25.51 -24.53
N ASN A 522 -13.19 26.62 -24.77
CA ASN A 522 -14.62 26.58 -25.04
C ASN A 522 -14.95 25.93 -26.39
N ILE A 523 -14.12 26.15 -27.41
CA ILE A 523 -14.26 25.50 -28.73
C ILE A 523 -14.06 24.00 -28.58
N PHE A 524 -13.04 23.57 -27.86
CA PHE A 524 -12.75 22.15 -27.59
C PHE A 524 -13.92 21.48 -26.88
N LEU A 525 -14.45 22.15 -25.85
CA LEU A 525 -15.60 21.66 -25.10
C LEU A 525 -16.88 21.59 -25.96
N LYS A 526 -17.16 22.62 -26.77
CA LYS A 526 -18.34 22.65 -27.66
C LYS A 526 -18.28 21.63 -28.79
N LEU A 527 -17.09 21.32 -29.29
CA LEU A 527 -16.89 20.42 -30.42
C LEU A 527 -16.46 19.00 -30.00
N GLY A 528 -16.30 18.73 -28.70
CA GLY A 528 -15.80 17.44 -28.19
C GLY A 528 -14.36 17.12 -28.59
N LEU A 529 -13.52 18.15 -28.78
CA LEU A 529 -12.14 17.99 -29.25
C LEU A 529 -11.15 18.07 -28.08
N GLN A 530 -10.08 17.27 -28.15
CA GLN A 530 -9.12 17.15 -27.05
C GLN A 530 -7.77 17.83 -27.34
N SER A 531 -7.56 18.35 -28.55
CA SER A 531 -6.28 18.94 -28.92
C SER A 531 -6.40 19.99 -30.01
N ARG A 532 -5.37 20.83 -30.09
CA ARG A 532 -5.21 21.82 -31.16
C ARG A 532 -5.18 21.16 -32.55
N VAL A 533 -4.54 19.99 -32.65
CA VAL A 533 -4.48 19.20 -33.89
C VAL A 533 -5.86 18.70 -34.28
N ALA A 534 -6.66 18.22 -33.32
CA ALA A 534 -8.05 17.81 -33.55
C ALA A 534 -8.92 18.99 -34.02
N ALA A 535 -8.72 20.19 -33.46
CA ALA A 535 -9.40 21.41 -33.91
C ALA A 535 -9.02 21.84 -35.33
N THR A 536 -7.74 21.75 -35.70
CA THR A 536 -7.31 21.99 -37.08
C THR A 536 -7.98 21.01 -38.04
N ARG A 537 -7.96 19.72 -37.72
CA ARG A 537 -8.60 18.67 -38.54
C ARG A 537 -10.10 18.90 -38.71
N TYR A 538 -10.79 19.19 -37.60
CA TYR A 538 -12.23 19.51 -37.61
C TYR A 538 -12.55 20.69 -38.55
N ALA A 539 -11.75 21.76 -38.49
CA ALA A 539 -11.96 22.93 -39.35
C ALA A 539 -11.79 22.62 -40.84
N TYR A 540 -10.86 21.73 -41.21
CA TYR A 540 -10.68 21.25 -42.58
C TYR A 540 -11.85 20.39 -43.05
N GLU A 541 -12.25 19.40 -42.24
CA GLU A 541 -13.33 18.46 -42.58
C GLU A 541 -14.69 19.16 -42.78
N HIS A 542 -14.90 20.29 -42.11
CA HIS A 542 -16.15 21.06 -42.16
C HIS A 542 -16.09 22.31 -43.05
N GLY A 543 -15.02 22.50 -43.83
CA GLY A 543 -14.87 23.65 -44.74
C GLY A 543 -14.83 25.00 -44.03
N LEU A 544 -14.35 25.04 -42.78
CA LEU A 544 -14.29 26.24 -41.95
C LEU A 544 -12.96 26.97 -42.06
N THR A 545 -11.98 26.40 -42.76
CA THR A 545 -10.74 27.07 -43.18
C THR A 545 -11.08 28.07 -44.28
N GLY A 546 -11.04 29.36 -43.95
CA GLY A 546 -11.32 30.45 -44.89
C GLY A 546 -10.25 30.62 -45.96
#